data_AF-V4HH67-F1
#
_entry.id   AF-V4HH67-F1
#
_cell.length_a   1.000
_cell.length_b   1.000
_cell.length_c   1.000
_cell.angle_alpha   90.00
_cell.angle_beta   90.00
_cell.angle_gamma   90.00
#
_symmetry.space_group_name_H-M   'P 1'
#
loop_
_entity.id
_entity.type
_entity.pdbx_description
1 polymer ?
#
loop_
_entity_poly.entity_id
_entity_poly.type
_entity_poly.pdbx_seq_one_letter_code
_entity_poly.pdbx_strand_id
1 'polypeptide(L)'
;MSDAGSPDPTVVRTLAVTTDDVVAALEARDRNRREAVLRVTPPFSPRMRARLHVAGGEGAYDDEGASPVHLHPRAFVPDEFPRFPGRGAERWRSAIRESLEKRVELDTPAGPHEVRVSFLG
;
A
#
# COMPACT_ATOMS: atom_id res chain seq x y z
N MET A 1 -0.27 24.41 16.63
CA MET A 1 -1.52 24.15 15.89
C MET A 1 -1.67 22.65 15.81
N SER A 2 -2.70 22.09 16.45
CA SER A 2 -2.91 20.65 16.48
C SER A 2 -3.18 20.15 15.06
N ASP A 3 -2.33 19.26 14.57
CA ASP A 3 -2.54 18.46 13.36
C ASP A 3 -3.64 17.43 13.68
N ALA A 4 -4.88 17.90 13.86
CA ALA A 4 -6.02 17.02 13.97
C ALA A 4 -6.21 16.41 12.57
N GLY A 5 -5.77 15.16 12.40
CA GLY A 5 -5.80 14.51 11.11
C GLY A 5 -7.23 14.43 10.53
N SER A 6 -7.30 14.36 9.21
CA SER A 6 -8.54 14.38 8.43
C SER A 6 -9.19 13.00 8.34
N PRO A 7 -10.53 12.89 8.31
CA PRO A 7 -11.19 11.65 7.87
C PRO A 7 -11.11 11.45 6.34
N ASP A 8 -10.73 12.49 5.59
CA ASP A 8 -10.63 12.45 4.13
C ASP A 8 -9.22 12.03 3.67
N PRO A 9 -9.07 10.90 2.96
CA PRO A 9 -7.77 10.43 2.47
C PRO A 9 -7.17 11.30 1.35
N THR A 10 -7.94 12.18 0.71
CA THR A 10 -7.41 13.09 -0.34
C THR A 10 -6.41 14.11 0.21
N VAL A 11 -6.33 14.28 1.53
CA VAL A 11 -5.29 15.13 2.15
C VAL A 11 -3.89 14.54 2.02
N VAL A 12 -3.76 13.23 1.79
CA VAL A 12 -2.48 12.54 1.68
C VAL A 12 -1.75 13.00 0.43
N ARG A 13 -0.50 13.45 0.58
CA ARG A 13 0.36 13.91 -0.53
C ARG A 13 1.59 13.04 -0.72
N THR A 14 2.04 12.39 0.34
CA THR A 14 3.21 11.50 0.33
C THR A 14 2.94 10.29 1.19
N LEU A 15 3.25 9.12 0.62
CA LEU A 15 3.13 7.84 1.26
C LEU A 15 4.51 7.23 1.45
N ALA A 16 4.93 7.08 2.71
CA ALA A 16 6.11 6.32 3.05
C ALA A 16 5.77 4.82 3.02
N VAL A 17 6.60 4.01 2.37
CA VAL A 17 6.38 2.56 2.27
C VAL A 17 7.73 1.87 2.37
N THR A 18 7.86 0.79 3.15
CA THR A 18 9.09 -0.01 3.12
C THR A 18 9.09 -0.89 1.87
N THR A 19 10.23 -0.95 1.19
CA THR A 19 10.37 -1.82 0.01
C THR A 19 10.04 -3.27 0.34
N ASP A 20 10.44 -3.72 1.53
CA ASP A 20 10.17 -5.08 2.00
C ASP A 20 8.68 -5.36 2.21
N ASP A 21 7.87 -4.37 2.60
CA ASP A 21 6.41 -4.54 2.73
C ASP A 21 5.77 -4.75 1.35
N VAL A 22 6.23 -4.03 0.32
CA VAL A 22 5.75 -4.20 -1.07
C VAL A 22 6.12 -5.59 -1.59
N VAL A 23 7.38 -6.00 -1.44
CA VAL A 23 7.85 -7.33 -1.85
C VAL A 23 7.06 -8.41 -1.14
N ALA A 24 6.93 -8.34 0.18
CA ALA A 24 6.19 -9.33 0.97
C ALA A 24 4.71 -9.40 0.58
N ALA A 25 4.06 -8.26 0.31
CA ALA A 25 2.68 -8.21 -0.14
C ALA A 25 2.49 -8.89 -1.51
N LEU A 26 3.38 -8.62 -2.48
CA LEU A 26 3.36 -9.24 -3.80
C LEU A 26 3.55 -10.76 -3.70
N GLU A 27 4.55 -11.23 -2.94
CA GLU A 27 4.78 -12.66 -2.71
C GLU A 27 3.56 -13.34 -2.07
N ALA A 28 2.98 -12.72 -1.05
CA ALA A 28 1.83 -13.25 -0.35
C ALA A 28 0.64 -13.40 -1.30
N ARG A 29 0.31 -12.36 -2.08
CA ARG A 29 -0.81 -12.39 -3.01
C ARG A 29 -0.68 -13.48 -4.06
N ASP A 30 0.50 -13.63 -4.65
CA ASP A 30 0.74 -14.64 -5.69
C ASP A 30 0.78 -16.07 -5.12
N ARG A 31 1.05 -16.23 -3.81
CA ARG A 31 0.90 -17.49 -3.07
C ARG A 31 -0.55 -17.75 -2.60
N ASN A 32 -1.54 -17.16 -3.26
CA ASN A 32 -2.97 -17.25 -2.93
C ASN A 32 -3.40 -16.59 -1.61
N ARG A 33 -2.60 -15.70 -0.99
CA ARG A 33 -3.08 -14.82 0.08
C ARG A 33 -3.68 -13.55 -0.52
N ARG A 34 -4.86 -13.69 -1.12
CA ARG A 34 -5.60 -12.62 -1.82
C ARG A 34 -5.93 -11.40 -0.96
N GLU A 35 -5.61 -11.41 0.32
CA GLU A 35 -5.93 -10.36 1.27
C GLU A 35 -4.72 -9.49 1.66
N ALA A 36 -3.50 -9.81 1.21
CA ALA A 36 -2.30 -9.03 1.55
C ALA A 36 -2.32 -7.65 0.86
N VAL A 37 -2.49 -6.55 1.59
CA VAL A 37 -2.59 -5.17 1.11
C VAL A 37 -1.56 -4.29 1.79
N LEU A 38 -1.35 -3.08 1.26
CA LEU A 38 -0.68 -2.01 1.97
C LEU A 38 -1.76 -1.08 2.54
N ARG A 39 -1.85 -0.97 3.88
CA ARG A 39 -2.90 -0.20 4.56
C ARG A 39 -2.41 1.18 5.00
N VAL A 40 -3.24 2.19 4.78
CA VAL A 40 -3.11 3.54 5.35
C VAL A 40 -4.27 3.77 6.32
N THR A 41 -3.96 4.00 7.59
CA THR A 41 -4.98 4.11 8.64
C THR A 41 -5.24 5.58 8.98
N PRO A 42 -6.51 6.03 9.03
CA PRO A 42 -6.87 7.36 9.51
C PRO A 42 -6.59 7.55 11.01
N PRO A 43 -6.60 8.80 11.51
CA PRO A 43 -6.85 10.03 10.76
C PRO A 43 -5.69 10.35 9.79
N PHE A 44 -6.03 10.86 8.61
CA PHE A 44 -5.10 11.11 7.51
C PHE A 44 -4.40 12.46 7.67
N SER A 45 -3.09 12.48 7.44
CA SER A 45 -2.27 13.70 7.36
C SER A 45 -1.61 13.80 5.99
N PRO A 46 -1.06 14.97 5.60
CA PRO A 46 -0.39 15.13 4.31
C PRO A 46 0.77 14.16 4.04
N ARG A 47 1.37 13.61 5.10
CA ARG A 47 2.36 12.54 5.03
C ARG A 47 1.86 11.36 5.84
N MET A 48 1.73 10.21 5.20
CA MET A 48 1.31 8.96 5.84
C MET A 48 2.32 7.86 5.56
N ARG A 49 2.24 6.77 6.32
CA ARG A 49 2.98 5.53 6.05
C ARG A 49 1.98 4.42 5.73
N ALA A 50 2.16 3.74 4.61
CA ALA A 50 1.49 2.46 4.38
C ALA A 50 2.32 1.31 4.94
N ARG A 51 1.62 0.30 5.46
CA ARG A 51 2.25 -0.92 5.99
C ARG A 51 1.56 -2.15 5.46
N LEU A 52 2.29 -3.25 5.33
CA LEU A 52 1.72 -4.55 5.01
C LEU A 52 0.63 -4.92 6.02
N HIS A 53 -0.51 -5.35 5.50
CA HIS A 53 -1.64 -5.86 6.25
C HIS A 53 -2.22 -7.07 5.52
N VAL A 54 -2.71 -8.07 6.25
CA VAL A 54 -3.48 -9.18 5.68
C VAL A 54 -4.94 -8.95 6.07
N ALA A 55 -5.76 -8.52 5.11
CA ALA A 55 -7.20 -8.36 5.34
C ALA A 55 -7.82 -9.71 5.78
N GLY A 56 -8.88 -9.67 6.59
CA GLY A 56 -9.52 -10.88 7.14
C GLY A 56 -9.05 -11.30 8.55
N GLY A 57 -8.13 -10.57 9.17
CA GLY A 57 -7.69 -10.77 10.56
C GLY A 57 -8.31 -9.79 11.58
N GLU A 58 -9.07 -8.79 11.15
CA GLU A 58 -9.63 -7.75 12.00
C GLU A 58 -11.16 -7.79 11.92
N GLY A 59 -11.81 -7.69 13.09
CA GLY A 59 -13.25 -7.44 13.18
C GLY A 59 -13.63 -6.16 12.44
N ALA A 60 -14.91 -6.05 12.07
CA ALA A 60 -15.46 -4.86 11.44
C ALA A 60 -14.94 -3.61 12.17
N TYR A 61 -14.36 -2.67 11.42
CA TYR A 61 -14.08 -1.35 11.98
C TYR A 61 -15.41 -0.82 12.54
N ASP A 62 -15.46 -0.55 13.84
CA ASP A 62 -16.67 0.02 14.46
C ASP A 62 -17.04 1.30 13.68
N ASP A 63 -18.30 1.36 13.23
CA ASP A 63 -18.87 2.24 12.19
C ASP A 63 -18.84 3.77 12.50
N GLU A 64 -18.01 4.22 13.44
CA GLU A 64 -18.03 5.60 13.95
C GLU A 64 -16.85 6.47 13.44
N GLY A 65 -16.00 5.95 12.54
CA GLY A 65 -14.83 6.66 12.01
C GLY A 65 -14.52 6.41 10.53
N ALA A 66 -13.57 7.18 9.98
CA ALA A 66 -13.10 6.99 8.60
C ALA A 66 -12.46 5.60 8.43
N SER A 67 -12.74 4.92 7.31
CA SER A 67 -12.19 3.61 7.02
C SER A 67 -10.74 3.70 6.52
N PRO A 68 -9.88 2.70 6.81
CA PRO A 68 -8.55 2.62 6.21
C PRO A 68 -8.58 2.49 4.69
N VAL A 69 -7.58 3.08 4.04
CA VAL A 69 -7.35 2.87 2.60
C VAL A 69 -6.47 1.63 2.42
N HIS A 70 -6.92 0.71 1.57
CA HIS A 70 -6.16 -0.47 1.18
C HIS A 70 -5.63 -0.31 -0.25
N LEU A 71 -4.32 -0.45 -0.40
CA LEU A 71 -3.65 -0.42 -1.69
C LEU A 71 -3.29 -1.83 -2.12
N HIS A 72 -3.61 -2.14 -3.38
CA HIS A 72 -3.14 -3.37 -4.00
C HIS A 72 -1.63 -3.26 -4.23
N PRO A 73 -0.81 -4.26 -3.85
CA PRO A 73 0.64 -4.15 -3.96
C PRO A 73 1.17 -4.04 -5.40
N ARG A 74 0.37 -4.43 -6.40
CA ARG A 74 0.72 -4.20 -7.82
C ARG A 74 0.68 -2.73 -8.23
N ALA A 75 0.07 -1.84 -7.45
CA ALA A 75 0.12 -0.40 -7.75
C ALA A 75 1.56 0.15 -7.69
N PHE A 76 2.48 -0.51 -6.98
CA PHE A 76 3.85 -0.06 -6.78
C PHE A 76 4.85 -0.58 -7.84
N VAL A 77 4.39 -1.29 -8.86
CA VAL A 77 5.23 -1.86 -9.94
C VAL A 77 4.52 -1.70 -11.28
N PRO A 78 5.23 -1.73 -12.42
CA PRO A 78 4.63 -1.74 -13.74
C PRO A 78 3.59 -2.86 -13.90
N ASP A 79 2.55 -2.61 -14.71
CA ASP A 79 1.47 -3.58 -14.93
C ASP A 79 1.98 -4.91 -15.48
N GLU A 80 2.98 -4.90 -16.36
CA GLU A 80 3.62 -6.10 -16.90
C GLU A 80 4.58 -6.83 -15.93
N PHE A 81 4.79 -6.31 -14.72
CA PHE A 81 5.77 -6.89 -13.79
C PHE A 81 5.44 -8.36 -13.48
N PRO A 82 6.43 -9.28 -13.59
CA PRO A 82 6.19 -10.71 -13.51
C PRO A 82 5.65 -11.14 -12.14
N ARG A 83 4.83 -12.19 -12.15
CA ARG A 83 4.33 -12.85 -10.94
C ARG A 83 5.46 -13.54 -10.18
N PHE A 84 5.24 -13.76 -8.89
CA PHE A 84 6.17 -14.45 -8.01
C PHE A 84 6.54 -15.84 -8.57
N PRO A 85 7.85 -16.13 -8.79
CA PRO A 85 8.28 -17.35 -9.48
C PRO A 85 8.31 -18.60 -8.58
N GLY A 86 8.03 -18.48 -7.28
CA GLY A 86 8.14 -19.61 -6.35
C GLY A 86 9.57 -19.76 -5.79
N ARG A 87 10.27 -20.83 -6.17
CA ARG A 87 11.64 -21.11 -5.70
C ARG A 87 12.65 -20.23 -6.46
N GLY A 88 13.73 -19.83 -5.79
CA GLY A 88 14.80 -19.03 -6.42
C GLY A 88 14.41 -17.58 -6.73
N ALA A 89 13.52 -16.98 -5.92
CA ALA A 89 12.95 -15.67 -6.19
C ALA A 89 13.89 -14.46 -5.99
N GLU A 90 15.18 -14.66 -5.69
CA GLU A 90 16.13 -13.57 -5.43
C GLU A 90 16.22 -12.58 -6.59
N ARG A 91 16.30 -13.07 -7.84
CA ARG A 91 16.29 -12.21 -9.02
C ARG A 91 15.01 -11.40 -9.16
N TRP A 92 13.87 -12.01 -8.81
CA TRP A 92 12.57 -11.33 -8.84
C TRP A 92 12.48 -10.25 -7.76
N ARG A 93 13.00 -10.52 -6.55
CA ARG A 93 13.08 -9.53 -5.46
C ARG A 93 13.95 -8.35 -5.85
N SER A 94 15.12 -8.59 -6.43
CA SER A 94 15.99 -7.51 -6.94
C SER A 94 15.29 -6.69 -8.03
N ALA A 95 14.64 -7.36 -8.98
CA ALA A 95 13.92 -6.68 -10.06
C ALA A 95 12.78 -5.79 -9.55
N ILE A 96 12.08 -6.17 -8.47
CA ILE A 96 11.07 -5.29 -7.85
C ILE A 96 11.71 -3.99 -7.40
N ARG A 97 12.83 -4.06 -6.67
CA ARG A 97 13.50 -2.88 -6.10
C ARG A 97 13.91 -1.86 -7.17
N GLU A 98 14.26 -2.35 -8.35
CA GLU A 98 14.62 -1.54 -9.52
C GLU A 98 13.42 -1.00 -10.29
N SER A 99 12.23 -1.60 -10.11
CA SER A 99 11.00 -1.30 -10.85
C SER A 99 9.94 -0.60 -9.99
N LEU A 100 10.31 -0.06 -8.83
CA LEU A 100 9.35 0.57 -7.93
C LEU A 100 8.82 1.90 -8.49
N GLU A 101 7.50 2.00 -8.62
CA GLU A 101 6.82 3.20 -9.06
C GLU A 101 6.73 4.25 -7.95
N LYS A 102 7.12 5.48 -8.26
CA LYS A 102 7.15 6.59 -7.29
C LYS A 102 5.80 7.30 -7.13
N ARG A 103 4.76 6.79 -7.78
CA ARG A 103 3.40 7.31 -7.73
C ARG A 103 2.42 6.15 -7.69
N VAL A 104 1.36 6.30 -6.90
CA VAL A 104 0.26 5.35 -6.81
C VAL A 104 -1.05 6.10 -6.69
N GLU A 105 -2.14 5.47 -7.13
CA GLU A 105 -3.49 5.98 -6.93
C GLU A 105 -4.09 5.38 -5.66
N LEU A 106 -4.65 6.25 -4.82
CA LEU A 106 -5.51 5.85 -3.71
C LEU A 106 -6.95 5.82 -4.20
N ASP A 107 -7.63 4.69 -4.00
CA ASP A 107 -9.09 4.65 -4.14
C ASP A 107 -9.71 5.42 -2.97
N THR A 108 -10.37 6.54 -3.28
CA THR A 108 -11.06 7.37 -2.28
C THR A 108 -12.54 7.50 -2.61
N PRO A 109 -13.40 7.89 -1.64
CA PRO A 109 -14.82 8.18 -1.92
C PRO A 109 -15.03 9.27 -2.98
N ALA A 110 -14.08 10.19 -3.15
CA ALA A 110 -14.12 11.24 -4.16
C ALA A 110 -13.58 10.80 -5.55
N GLY A 111 -13.10 9.55 -5.65
CA GLY A 111 -12.45 9.00 -6.84
C GLY A 111 -10.95 8.71 -6.63
N PRO A 112 -10.24 8.29 -7.69
CA PRO A 112 -8.80 8.04 -7.63
C PRO A 112 -8.02 9.31 -7.25
N HIS A 113 -7.07 9.17 -6.33
CA HIS A 113 -6.21 10.27 -5.87
C HIS A 113 -4.73 9.87 -5.96
N GLU A 114 -3.99 10.49 -6.87
CA GLU A 114 -2.56 10.19 -7.07
C GLU A 114 -1.71 10.75 -5.91
N VAL A 115 -0.84 9.90 -5.35
CA VAL A 115 0.09 10.29 -4.29
C VAL A 115 1.52 9.89 -4.62
N ARG A 116 2.48 10.68 -4.13
CA ARG A 116 3.91 10.37 -4.26
C ARG A 116 4.29 9.28 -3.26
N VAL A 117 5.11 8.33 -3.69
CA VAL A 117 5.66 7.28 -2.83
C VAL A 117 7.10 7.61 -2.46
N SER A 118 7.40 7.50 -1.18
CA SER A 118 8.75 7.52 -0.63
C SER A 118 9.08 6.13 -0.11
N PHE A 119 9.93 5.40 -0.84
CA PHE A 119 10.39 4.11 -0.38
C PHE A 119 11.41 4.25 0.75
N LEU A 120 11.20 3.47 1.81
CA LEU A 120 12.08 3.34 2.95
C LEU A 120 12.86 2.03 2.79
N GLY A 121 14.17 2.11 2.90
CA GLY A 121 15.10 1.00 2.74
C GLY A 121 16.46 1.38 3.26
#